data_AF-A0A7V9USE0-F1
#
_entry.id   AF-A0A7V9USE0-F1
#
_cell.length_a   1.000
_cell.length_b   1.000
_cell.length_c   1.000
_cell.angle_alpha   90.00
_cell.angle_beta   90.00
_cell.angle_gamma   90.00
#
_symmetry.space_group_name_H-M   'P 1'
#
loop_
_entity.id
_entity.type
_entity.pdbx_description
1 polymer ?
#
loop_
_entity_poly.entity_id
_entity_poly.type
_entity_poly.pdbx_seq_one_letter_code
_entity_poly.pdbx_strand_id
1 'polypeptide(L)'
;MKFFSFLLTSFFSLFFALTIQAQSFQRELSLQNGGTVEIINKFGRVDALAEPVKPENDTEENAVGKTKGKISVTANSDKTLSESEIKIDASDGKIRIEVAPSDAKKRVDLSLNLPERIRLKIQTGDGEAKVSGDFESVEIKTETGTIAADVPLENVKYDFVWTESRPRFLSDVELEKVKEKSAGKFVINGRIVGEEEEKGRRGEREKGRKGEEEKNEASENLNETTDNQQAKSDEK
;
A
#
# COMPACT_ATOMS: atom_id res chain seq x y z
N MET A 1 2.78 82.60 -22.85
CA MET A 1 4.12 82.09 -22.51
C MET A 1 4.18 81.79 -21.01
N LYS A 2 4.86 80.70 -20.65
CA LYS A 2 5.13 80.15 -19.29
C LYS A 2 4.01 79.23 -18.76
N PHE A 3 4.02 77.95 -19.16
CA PHE A 3 4.79 76.80 -18.63
C PHE A 3 4.38 76.48 -17.17
N PHE A 4 3.62 75.41 -16.94
CA PHE A 4 4.07 74.01 -16.75
C PHE A 4 4.49 73.77 -15.29
N SER A 5 4.18 72.58 -14.80
CA SER A 5 4.67 72.00 -13.54
C SER A 5 3.83 72.28 -12.28
N PHE A 6 2.83 71.44 -12.06
CA PHE A 6 2.61 70.73 -10.78
C PHE A 6 1.73 69.51 -11.09
N LEU A 7 2.20 68.71 -12.05
CA LEU A 7 1.74 67.36 -12.31
C LEU A 7 2.68 66.44 -11.50
N LEU A 8 2.13 65.33 -11.02
CA LEU A 8 2.89 64.15 -10.61
C LEU A 8 3.45 64.18 -9.18
N THR A 9 2.55 64.26 -8.19
CA THR A 9 2.77 63.63 -6.88
C THR A 9 2.99 62.13 -7.13
N SER A 10 4.27 61.77 -7.17
CA SER A 10 4.78 60.44 -7.44
C SER A 10 4.21 59.43 -6.45
N PHE A 11 3.25 58.66 -6.93
CA PHE A 11 2.66 57.49 -6.28
C PHE A 11 3.69 56.36 -6.35
N PHE A 12 4.79 56.48 -5.60
CA PHE A 12 5.81 55.44 -5.50
C PHE A 12 5.41 54.45 -4.40
N SER A 13 4.30 53.75 -4.61
CA SER A 13 3.94 52.56 -3.85
C SER A 13 4.91 51.46 -4.24
N LEU A 14 5.99 51.35 -3.47
CA LEU A 14 6.92 50.23 -3.48
C LEU A 14 6.13 48.96 -3.10
N PHE A 15 5.53 48.32 -4.11
CA PHE A 15 5.04 46.95 -3.98
C PHE A 15 6.26 46.04 -3.85
N PHE A 16 6.77 45.90 -2.62
CA PHE A 16 7.52 44.73 -2.24
C PHE A 16 6.55 43.54 -2.35
N ALA A 17 6.56 42.89 -3.50
CA ALA A 17 5.96 41.58 -3.66
C ALA A 17 6.76 40.63 -2.76
N LEU A 18 6.30 40.46 -1.52
CA LEU A 18 6.72 39.36 -0.67
C LEU A 18 6.32 38.09 -1.41
N THR A 19 7.29 37.45 -2.07
CA THR A 19 7.11 36.12 -2.62
C THR A 19 6.94 35.18 -1.45
N ILE A 20 5.68 34.94 -1.05
CA ILE A 20 5.32 33.88 -0.13
C ILE A 20 5.70 32.58 -0.84
N GLN A 21 6.86 32.03 -0.48
CA GLN A 21 7.21 30.69 -0.94
C GLN A 21 6.23 29.72 -0.27
N ALA A 22 5.45 29.03 -1.10
CA ALA A 22 4.44 28.11 -0.61
C ALA A 22 5.12 26.94 0.14
N GLN A 23 4.55 26.57 1.29
CA GLN A 23 4.94 25.36 2.03
C GLN A 23 4.23 24.11 1.50
N SER A 24 3.38 24.29 0.48
CA SER A 24 2.63 23.24 -0.16
C SER A 24 2.77 23.30 -1.68
N PHE A 25 2.71 22.14 -2.30
CA PHE A 25 2.67 21.94 -3.73
C PHE A 25 1.45 21.08 -4.04
N GLN A 26 0.68 21.45 -5.07
CA GLN A 26 -0.49 20.68 -5.50
C GLN A 26 -0.46 20.52 -7.01
N ARG A 27 -0.73 19.30 -7.50
CA ARG A 27 -0.81 19.00 -8.91
C ARG A 27 -1.90 17.99 -9.21
N GLU A 28 -2.67 18.29 -10.25
CA GLU A 28 -3.63 17.36 -10.81
C GLU A 28 -3.01 16.64 -12.02
N LEU A 29 -3.24 15.33 -12.10
CA LEU A 29 -2.78 14.44 -13.16
C LEU A 29 -3.94 13.61 -13.68
N SER A 30 -3.79 13.03 -14.87
CA SER A 30 -4.75 12.06 -15.40
C SER A 30 -4.08 10.70 -15.57
N LEU A 31 -4.78 9.64 -15.19
CA LEU A 31 -4.32 8.26 -15.32
C LEU A 31 -5.44 7.42 -15.93
N GLN A 32 -5.07 6.50 -16.82
CA GLN A 32 -6.03 5.54 -17.36
C GLN A 32 -6.45 4.56 -16.25
N ASN A 33 -7.69 4.05 -16.33
CA ASN A 33 -8.15 3.02 -15.40
C ASN A 33 -7.18 1.82 -15.38
N GLY A 34 -6.91 1.26 -14.19
CA GLY A 34 -5.90 0.21 -14.02
C GLY A 34 -4.47 0.68 -14.27
N GLY A 35 -4.19 1.98 -14.23
CA GLY A 35 -2.83 2.53 -14.35
C GLY A 35 -1.96 2.21 -13.12
N THR A 36 -0.68 2.55 -13.20
CA THR A 36 0.29 2.33 -12.13
C THR A 36 0.83 3.65 -11.59
N VAL A 37 0.82 3.80 -10.28
CA VAL A 37 1.42 4.94 -9.56
C VAL A 37 2.59 4.43 -8.74
N GLU A 38 3.78 4.98 -8.99
CA GLU A 38 5.02 4.67 -8.27
C GLU A 38 5.47 5.90 -7.49
N ILE A 39 5.66 5.76 -6.18
CA ILE A 39 6.00 6.83 -5.26
C ILE A 39 7.31 6.48 -4.56
N ILE A 40 8.26 7.40 -4.60
CA ILE A 40 9.52 7.31 -3.89
C ILE A 40 9.63 8.54 -2.99
N ASN A 41 9.39 8.35 -1.71
CA ASN A 41 9.51 9.40 -0.70
C ASN A 41 10.31 8.89 0.50
N LYS A 42 11.62 9.13 0.47
CA LYS A 42 12.52 8.70 1.55
C LYS A 42 12.44 9.58 2.80
N PHE A 43 11.82 10.75 2.72
CA PHE A 43 11.92 11.80 3.74
C PHE A 43 10.55 12.33 4.16
N GLY A 44 9.67 11.44 4.63
CA GLY A 44 8.37 11.84 5.14
C GLY A 44 7.30 10.79 4.94
N ARG A 45 6.04 11.22 5.01
CA ARG A 45 4.88 10.33 4.96
C ARG A 45 4.28 10.27 3.57
N VAL A 46 3.58 9.19 3.29
CA VAL A 46 2.75 9.01 2.09
C VAL A 46 1.38 8.55 2.56
N ASP A 47 0.35 9.33 2.28
CA ASP A 47 -1.05 8.97 2.46
C ASP A 47 -1.69 8.83 1.09
N ALA A 48 -2.16 7.63 0.74
CA ALA A 48 -2.78 7.34 -0.54
C ALA A 48 -4.21 6.84 -0.32
N LEU A 49 -5.18 7.62 -0.80
CA LEU A 49 -6.60 7.33 -0.73
C LEU A 49 -7.11 6.99 -2.13
N ALA A 50 -7.68 5.79 -2.29
CA ALA A 50 -8.40 5.39 -3.50
C ALA A 50 -9.90 5.72 -3.33
N GLU A 51 -10.43 6.54 -4.25
CA GLU A 51 -11.84 6.92 -4.30
C GLU A 51 -12.49 6.50 -5.63
N PRO A 52 -13.79 6.19 -5.61
CA PRO A 52 -14.52 5.88 -6.84
C PRO A 52 -14.53 7.11 -7.75
N VAL A 53 -14.25 6.90 -9.03
CA VAL A 53 -14.26 7.98 -10.03
C VAL A 53 -15.69 8.49 -10.15
N LYS A 54 -15.94 9.70 -9.66
CA LYS A 54 -17.21 10.37 -9.90
C LYS A 54 -17.34 10.61 -11.41
N PRO A 55 -18.42 10.18 -12.07
CA PRO A 55 -18.66 10.56 -13.45
C PRO A 55 -18.74 12.08 -13.48
N GLU A 56 -17.75 12.70 -14.11
CA GLU A 56 -17.82 14.13 -14.38
C GLU A 56 -18.98 14.32 -15.36
N ASN A 57 -19.95 15.17 -14.99
CA ASN A 57 -21.05 15.54 -15.87
C ASN A 57 -20.42 16.07 -17.16
N ASP A 58 -20.40 15.27 -18.23
CA ASP A 58 -20.47 15.69 -19.63
C ASP A 58 -20.30 14.47 -20.55
N THR A 59 -21.42 14.09 -21.17
CA THR A 59 -21.54 13.22 -22.34
C THR A 59 -21.45 11.71 -22.06
N GLU A 60 -22.63 11.07 -22.03
CA GLU A 60 -22.90 9.62 -21.95
C GLU A 60 -22.29 8.76 -23.09
N GLU A 61 -21.36 9.30 -23.89
CA GLU A 61 -20.92 8.69 -25.15
C GLU A 61 -19.51 8.09 -25.12
N ASN A 62 -18.87 8.01 -23.96
CA ASN A 62 -17.57 7.36 -23.84
C ASN A 62 -17.69 5.91 -23.38
N ALA A 63 -17.75 5.06 -24.41
CA ALA A 63 -17.56 3.63 -24.44
C ALA A 63 -16.79 3.03 -23.24
N VAL A 64 -17.38 1.97 -22.70
CA VAL A 64 -16.77 0.93 -21.87
C VAL A 64 -15.30 0.71 -22.28
N GLY A 65 -14.35 1.24 -21.50
CA GLY A 65 -12.94 0.86 -21.61
C GLY A 65 -11.87 1.95 -21.46
N LYS A 66 -12.19 3.26 -21.45
CA LYS A 66 -11.15 4.32 -21.36
C LYS A 66 -11.53 5.56 -20.53
N THR A 67 -12.17 5.39 -19.39
CA THR A 67 -12.33 6.51 -18.45
C THR A 67 -10.97 6.84 -17.83
N LYS A 68 -10.46 8.06 -18.04
CA LYS A 68 -9.27 8.57 -17.35
C LYS A 68 -9.69 9.07 -15.97
N GLY A 69 -9.14 8.49 -14.91
CA GLY A 69 -9.30 8.99 -13.55
C GLY A 69 -8.41 10.22 -13.32
N LYS A 70 -8.92 11.18 -12.55
CA LYS A 70 -8.12 12.30 -12.04
C LYS A 70 -7.36 11.87 -10.80
N ILE A 71 -6.11 12.31 -10.69
CA ILE A 71 -5.26 12.11 -9.53
C ILE A 71 -4.90 13.48 -8.99
N SER A 72 -5.09 13.68 -7.69
CA SER A 72 -4.60 14.86 -6.98
C SER A 72 -3.41 14.48 -6.14
N VAL A 73 -2.29 15.18 -6.33
CA VAL A 73 -1.08 15.05 -5.52
C VAL A 73 -0.88 16.34 -4.76
N THR A 74 -0.88 16.25 -3.44
CA THR A 74 -0.53 17.34 -2.54
C THR A 74 0.74 16.97 -1.79
N ALA A 75 1.72 17.86 -1.78
CA ALA A 75 2.93 17.73 -0.98
C ALA A 75 3.00 18.87 0.01
N ASN A 76 3.26 18.54 1.28
CA ASN A 76 3.40 19.51 2.37
C ASN A 76 4.75 19.31 3.03
N SER A 77 5.44 20.39 3.37
CA SER A 77 6.74 20.30 4.04
C SER A 77 6.78 21.14 5.31
N ASP A 78 7.62 20.71 6.26
CA ASP A 78 7.95 21.45 7.47
C ASP A 78 8.83 22.69 7.20
N LYS A 79 9.40 22.79 6.00
CA LYS A 79 10.20 23.93 5.51
C LYS A 79 9.68 24.38 4.15
N THR A 80 10.24 25.48 3.64
CA THR A 80 9.97 25.96 2.28
C THR A 80 10.16 24.85 1.25
N LEU A 81 9.13 24.56 0.45
CA LEU A 81 9.12 23.53 -0.58
C LEU A 81 9.33 24.15 -1.97
N SER A 82 10.36 23.70 -2.68
CA SER A 82 10.59 24.03 -4.09
C SER A 82 9.97 22.97 -4.98
N GLU A 83 9.35 23.38 -6.08
CA GLU A 83 8.82 22.47 -7.09
C GLU A 83 9.90 21.52 -7.65
N SER A 84 11.16 21.97 -7.71
CA SER A 84 12.28 21.13 -8.17
C SER A 84 12.58 19.91 -7.27
N GLU A 85 12.08 19.90 -6.04
CA GLU A 85 12.22 18.79 -5.09
C GLU A 85 11.18 17.68 -5.32
N ILE A 86 10.21 17.90 -6.21
CA ILE A 86 9.17 16.92 -6.55
C ILE A 86 9.23 16.65 -8.05
N LYS A 87 9.75 15.49 -8.42
CA LYS A 87 9.81 15.05 -9.81
C LYS A 87 8.60 14.18 -10.12
N ILE A 88 7.85 14.56 -11.15
CA ILE A 88 6.65 13.84 -11.58
C ILE A 88 6.82 13.49 -13.04
N ASP A 89 7.02 12.20 -13.32
CA ASP A 89 7.05 11.65 -14.67
C ASP A 89 5.69 10.99 -14.94
N ALA A 90 4.88 11.62 -15.79
CA ALA A 90 3.57 11.12 -16.18
C ALA A 90 3.59 10.63 -17.63
N SER A 91 3.21 9.37 -17.82
CA SER A 91 3.02 8.72 -19.11
C SER A 91 1.64 8.05 -19.17
N ASP A 92 1.18 7.67 -20.35
CA ASP A 92 -0.07 6.92 -20.50
C ASP A 92 -0.01 5.59 -19.73
N GLY A 93 -0.73 5.54 -18.61
CA GLY A 93 -0.85 4.34 -17.77
C GLY A 93 0.21 4.19 -16.67
N LYS A 94 1.22 5.08 -16.58
CA LYS A 94 2.18 5.10 -15.47
C LYS A 94 2.53 6.50 -15.01
N ILE A 95 2.45 6.74 -13.71
CA ILE A 95 2.92 7.95 -13.04
C ILE A 95 4.02 7.56 -12.05
N ARG A 96 5.14 8.26 -12.08
CA ARG A 96 6.23 8.15 -11.10
C ARG A 96 6.41 9.48 -10.39
N ILE A 97 6.36 9.45 -9.06
CA ILE A 97 6.52 10.61 -8.18
C ILE A 97 7.76 10.35 -7.32
N GLU A 98 8.77 11.19 -7.43
CA GLU A 98 9.99 11.11 -6.65
C GLU A 98 10.19 12.41 -5.87
N VAL A 99 10.33 12.27 -4.55
CA VAL A 99 10.59 13.38 -3.64
C VAL A 99 12.06 13.39 -3.26
N ALA A 100 12.74 14.45 -3.67
CA ALA A 100 14.16 14.67 -3.46
C ALA A 100 14.37 16.05 -2.81
N PRO A 101 14.19 16.16 -1.47
CA PRO A 101 14.38 17.43 -0.78
C PRO A 101 15.84 17.88 -0.87
N SER A 102 16.04 19.18 -0.93
CA SER A 102 17.36 19.83 -0.95
C SER A 102 18.16 19.63 0.34
N ASP A 103 17.48 19.32 1.44
CA ASP A 103 18.05 19.05 2.78
C ASP A 103 17.56 17.68 3.26
N ALA A 104 18.48 16.81 3.67
CA ALA A 104 18.16 15.47 4.18
C ALA A 104 17.36 15.48 5.50
N LYS A 105 17.36 16.61 6.23
CA LYS A 105 16.56 16.77 7.46
C LYS A 105 15.15 17.32 7.20
N LYS A 106 14.86 17.71 5.96
CA LYS A 106 13.56 18.27 5.60
C LYS A 106 12.56 17.15 5.39
N ARG A 107 11.38 17.29 6.00
CA ARG A 107 10.28 16.35 5.85
C ARG A 107 9.31 16.85 4.79
N VAL A 108 8.91 15.97 3.89
CA VAL A 108 7.90 16.21 2.86
C VAL A 108 6.88 15.09 2.93
N ASP A 109 5.65 15.45 3.29
CA ASP A 109 4.52 14.53 3.34
C ASP A 109 3.72 14.62 2.04
N LEU A 110 3.41 13.46 1.45
CA LEU A 110 2.56 13.36 0.28
C LEU A 110 1.16 12.89 0.68
N SER A 111 0.15 13.53 0.11
CA SER A 111 -1.24 13.09 0.16
C SER A 111 -1.73 12.93 -1.28
N LEU A 112 -2.20 11.74 -1.63
CA LEU A 112 -2.68 11.40 -2.96
C LEU A 112 -4.14 10.98 -2.88
N ASN A 113 -4.95 11.56 -3.76
CA ASN A 113 -6.28 11.05 -4.07
C ASN A 113 -6.22 10.38 -5.45
N LEU A 114 -6.54 9.10 -5.47
CA LEU A 114 -6.32 8.16 -6.57
C LEU A 114 -7.66 7.54 -6.97
N PRO A 115 -7.86 7.20 -8.25
CA PRO A 115 -9.00 6.39 -8.62
C PRO A 115 -8.85 4.96 -8.07
N GLU A 116 -9.96 4.29 -7.77
CA GLU A 116 -9.99 2.87 -7.42
C GLU A 116 -9.36 1.98 -8.51
N ARG A 117 -9.03 0.74 -8.12
CA ARG A 117 -8.53 -0.33 -9.02
C ARG A 117 -7.21 0.02 -9.73
N ILE A 118 -6.38 0.88 -9.13
CA ILE A 118 -5.03 1.14 -9.63
C ILE A 118 -3.99 0.22 -8.98
N ARG A 119 -2.81 0.15 -9.60
CA ARG A 119 -1.62 -0.48 -9.01
C ARG A 119 -0.75 0.57 -8.35
N LEU A 120 -0.53 0.44 -7.06
CA LEU A 120 0.25 1.38 -6.25
C LEU A 120 1.58 0.75 -5.82
N LYS A 121 2.68 1.49 -5.99
CA LYS A 121 4.01 1.15 -5.48
C LYS A 121 4.53 2.29 -4.64
N ILE A 122 4.91 2.03 -3.40
CA ILE A 122 5.46 3.02 -2.48
C ILE A 122 6.82 2.54 -1.98
N GLN A 123 7.80 3.43 -2.02
CA GLN A 123 9.09 3.27 -1.37
C GLN A 123 9.33 4.43 -0.39
N THR A 124 9.50 4.10 0.88
CA THR A 124 9.81 5.06 1.96
C THR A 124 11.08 4.68 2.72
N GLY A 125 11.67 5.65 3.42
CA GLY A 125 12.79 5.44 4.34
C GLY A 125 12.29 5.20 5.77
N ASP A 126 12.27 6.27 6.56
CA ASP A 126 11.96 6.31 8.00
C ASP A 126 10.56 6.87 8.34
N GLY A 127 9.69 6.96 7.34
CA GLY A 127 8.36 7.58 7.44
C GLY A 127 7.19 6.62 7.66
N GLU A 128 6.01 7.05 7.23
CA GLU A 128 4.79 6.24 7.24
C GLU A 128 4.26 6.12 5.81
N ALA A 129 3.85 4.92 5.43
CA ALA A 129 3.07 4.67 4.22
C ALA A 129 1.68 4.21 4.64
N LYS A 130 0.69 5.08 4.43
CA LYS A 130 -0.72 4.82 4.67
C LYS A 130 -1.44 4.65 3.35
N VAL A 131 -2.20 3.57 3.23
CA VAL A 131 -3.05 3.30 2.06
C VAL A 131 -4.47 3.02 2.52
N SER A 132 -5.46 3.59 1.84
CA SER A 132 -6.88 3.36 2.13
C SER A 132 -7.70 3.28 0.82
N GLY A 133 -8.65 2.35 0.75
CA GLY A 133 -9.56 2.17 -0.39
C GLY A 133 -9.27 0.94 -1.27
N ASP A 134 -10.00 0.81 -2.39
CA ASP A 134 -9.89 -0.33 -3.31
C ASP A 134 -8.76 -0.15 -4.33
N PHE A 135 -7.71 -0.96 -4.19
CA PHE A 135 -6.58 -1.03 -5.11
C PHE A 135 -6.56 -2.38 -5.82
N GLU A 136 -6.11 -2.39 -7.08
CA GLU A 136 -5.82 -3.65 -7.78
C GLU A 136 -4.65 -4.39 -7.13
N SER A 137 -3.60 -3.64 -6.75
CA SER A 137 -2.47 -4.18 -6.01
C SER A 137 -1.70 -3.06 -5.31
N VAL A 138 -1.17 -3.33 -4.12
CA VAL A 138 -0.31 -2.41 -3.37
C VAL A 138 1.01 -3.09 -3.02
N GLU A 139 2.13 -2.48 -3.42
CA GLU A 139 3.49 -2.89 -3.03
C GLU A 139 4.12 -1.75 -2.23
N ILE A 140 4.43 -2.00 -0.96
CA ILE A 140 5.07 -1.01 -0.08
C ILE A 140 6.41 -1.57 0.39
N LYS A 141 7.46 -0.77 0.23
CA LYS A 141 8.80 -1.05 0.74
C LYS A 141 9.22 0.08 1.65
N THR A 142 9.64 -0.27 2.86
CA THR A 142 10.14 0.69 3.84
C THR A 142 11.41 0.14 4.48
N GLU A 143 12.30 1.03 4.90
CA GLU A 143 13.52 0.65 5.63
C GLU A 143 13.18 0.49 7.12
N THR A 144 12.74 1.57 7.76
CA THR A 144 12.43 1.61 9.20
C THR A 144 11.03 2.16 9.50
N GLY A 145 10.25 2.45 8.47
CA GLY A 145 8.96 3.10 8.59
C GLY A 145 7.79 2.21 8.98
N THR A 146 6.64 2.85 9.17
CA THR A 146 5.36 2.21 9.49
C THR A 146 4.52 2.03 8.23
N ILE A 147 3.85 0.89 8.12
CA ILE A 147 2.88 0.63 7.06
C ILE A 147 1.50 0.53 7.72
N ALA A 148 0.55 1.32 7.22
CA ALA A 148 -0.86 1.25 7.60
C ALA A 148 -1.69 0.98 6.35
N ALA A 149 -2.57 -0.03 6.40
CA ALA A 149 -3.42 -0.40 5.27
C ALA A 149 -4.86 -0.58 5.74
N ASP A 150 -5.76 0.15 5.12
CA ASP A 150 -7.21 0.08 5.31
C ASP A 150 -7.86 -0.24 3.97
N VAL A 151 -7.90 -1.53 3.62
CA VAL A 151 -8.35 -2.01 2.31
C VAL A 151 -9.57 -2.92 2.46
N PRO A 152 -10.49 -2.93 1.48
CA PRO A 152 -11.57 -3.89 1.45
C PRO A 152 -11.03 -5.32 1.56
N LEU A 153 -11.67 -6.15 2.39
CA LEU A 153 -11.18 -7.49 2.74
C LEU A 153 -11.67 -8.60 1.79
N GLU A 154 -12.39 -8.21 0.74
CA GLU A 154 -12.98 -9.09 -0.26
C GLU A 154 -11.88 -9.72 -1.13
N ASN A 155 -11.46 -10.94 -0.77
CA ASN A 155 -10.46 -11.73 -1.52
C ASN A 155 -9.05 -11.09 -1.59
N VAL A 156 -8.55 -10.61 -0.45
CA VAL A 156 -7.21 -10.01 -0.34
C VAL A 156 -6.13 -11.08 -0.24
N LYS A 157 -5.13 -11.00 -1.11
CA LYS A 157 -3.86 -11.74 -0.95
C LYS A 157 -2.83 -10.82 -0.30
N TYR A 158 -2.16 -11.31 0.75
CA TYR A 158 -1.10 -10.57 1.43
C TYR A 158 0.21 -11.36 1.49
N ASP A 159 1.32 -10.62 1.43
CA ASP A 159 2.68 -11.13 1.60
C ASP A 159 3.53 -10.06 2.30
N PHE A 160 3.74 -10.26 3.60
CA PHE A 160 4.53 -9.36 4.43
C PHE A 160 5.89 -10.00 4.73
N VAL A 161 6.96 -9.22 4.53
CA VAL A 161 8.35 -9.69 4.69
C VAL A 161 9.14 -8.69 5.52
N TRP A 162 9.78 -9.19 6.58
CA TRP A 162 10.74 -8.44 7.38
C TRP A 162 12.12 -9.08 7.25
N THR A 163 13.15 -8.25 7.06
CA THR A 163 14.52 -8.71 6.80
C THR A 163 15.50 -8.46 7.94
N GLU A 164 15.18 -7.56 8.87
CA GLU A 164 16.11 -7.15 9.94
C GLU A 164 15.66 -7.56 11.34
N SER A 165 14.35 -7.63 11.59
CA SER A 165 13.81 -7.93 12.91
C SER A 165 12.50 -8.69 12.86
N ARG A 166 12.09 -9.24 14.01
CA ARG A 166 10.75 -9.82 14.18
C ARG A 166 9.66 -8.77 13.92
N PRO A 167 8.56 -9.17 13.26
CA PRO A 167 7.47 -8.27 12.96
C PRO A 167 6.79 -7.78 14.25
N ARG A 168 6.43 -6.51 14.26
CA ARG A 168 5.48 -5.92 15.22
C ARG A 168 4.31 -5.41 14.39
N PHE A 169 3.14 -6.01 14.57
CA PHE A 169 1.96 -5.65 13.79
C PHE A 169 0.71 -5.70 14.68
N LEU A 170 -0.29 -4.95 14.28
CA LEU A 170 -1.65 -5.00 14.80
C LEU A 170 -2.57 -5.20 13.58
N SER A 171 -3.53 -6.12 13.70
CA SER A 171 -4.47 -6.40 12.63
C SER A 171 -5.83 -6.70 13.24
N ASP A 172 -6.87 -6.14 12.64
CA ASP A 172 -8.27 -6.39 13.03
C ASP A 172 -8.78 -7.73 12.47
N VAL A 173 -8.03 -8.34 11.56
CA VAL A 173 -8.32 -9.63 10.95
C VAL A 173 -7.29 -10.67 11.38
N GLU A 174 -7.71 -11.93 11.39
CA GLU A 174 -6.80 -13.03 11.71
C GLU A 174 -5.81 -13.24 10.56
N LEU A 175 -4.52 -13.04 10.84
CA LEU A 175 -3.43 -13.31 9.92
C LEU A 175 -2.80 -14.67 10.21
N GLU A 176 -2.24 -15.28 9.17
CA GLU A 176 -1.43 -16.49 9.31
C GLU A 176 -0.24 -16.28 10.25
N LYS A 177 0.21 -17.36 10.90
CA LYS A 177 1.31 -17.28 11.87
C LYS A 177 2.61 -16.85 11.19
N VAL A 178 3.41 -16.07 11.94
CA VAL A 178 4.75 -15.66 11.51
C VAL A 178 5.63 -16.87 11.27
N LYS A 179 6.20 -16.96 10.06
CA LYS A 179 7.17 -17.99 9.68
C LYS A 179 8.57 -17.38 9.66
N GLU A 180 9.48 -17.93 10.47
CA GLU A 180 10.90 -17.58 10.43
C GLU A 180 11.59 -18.39 9.32
N LYS A 181 12.36 -17.71 8.46
CA LYS A 181 13.12 -18.27 7.35
C LYS A 181 14.62 -18.07 7.57
N SER A 182 15.43 -18.64 6.67
CA SER A 182 16.88 -18.46 6.69
C SER A 182 17.29 -16.99 6.62
N ALA A 183 18.49 -16.71 7.17
CA ALA A 183 19.06 -15.36 7.25
C ALA A 183 18.23 -14.35 8.07
N GLY A 184 17.47 -14.82 9.08
CA GLY A 184 16.73 -13.95 9.99
C GLY A 184 15.52 -13.26 9.37
N LYS A 185 14.99 -13.79 8.25
CA LYS A 185 13.81 -13.25 7.57
C LYS A 185 12.53 -13.75 8.21
N PHE A 186 11.54 -12.89 8.36
CA PHE A 186 10.20 -13.24 8.85
C PHE A 186 9.17 -13.00 7.77
N VAL A 187 8.25 -13.93 7.60
CA VAL A 187 7.22 -13.87 6.56
C VAL A 187 5.85 -14.19 7.14
N ILE A 188 4.86 -13.38 6.75
CA ILE A 188 3.43 -13.64 6.97
C ILE A 188 2.77 -13.58 5.59
N ASN A 189 2.25 -14.72 5.12
CA ASN A 189 1.63 -14.81 3.81
C ASN A 189 0.34 -15.61 3.86
N GLY A 190 -0.65 -15.15 3.10
CA GLY A 190 -1.97 -15.76 3.14
C GLY A 190 -2.96 -15.09 2.20
N ARG A 191 -4.22 -15.46 2.39
CA ARG A 191 -5.35 -14.91 1.67
C ARG A 191 -6.54 -14.79 2.62
N ILE A 192 -7.17 -13.63 2.62
CA ILE A 192 -8.45 -13.38 3.25
C ILE A 192 -9.51 -13.62 2.17
N VAL A 193 -10.50 -14.45 2.46
CA VAL A 193 -11.63 -14.73 1.56
C VAL A 193 -12.91 -14.27 2.23
N GLY A 194 -13.93 -13.91 1.45
CA GLY A 194 -15.22 -13.51 2.02
C GLY A 194 -15.90 -14.64 2.79
N GLU A 195 -16.81 -14.29 3.71
CA GLU A 195 -17.50 -15.23 4.61
C GLU A 195 -18.16 -16.42 3.89
N GLU A 196 -18.67 -16.19 2.68
CA GLU A 196 -19.31 -17.23 1.86
C GLU A 196 -18.32 -18.32 1.40
N GLU A 197 -17.11 -17.92 1.02
CA GLU A 197 -16.05 -18.85 0.61
C GLU A 197 -15.37 -19.51 1.83
N GLU A 198 -15.30 -18.82 2.96
CA GLU A 198 -14.68 -19.35 4.18
C GLU A 198 -15.47 -20.53 4.77
N LYS A 199 -16.81 -20.45 4.76
CA LYS A 199 -17.69 -21.56 5.19
C LYS A 199 -17.47 -22.83 4.36
N GLY A 200 -17.23 -22.69 3.05
CA GLY A 200 -16.90 -23.81 2.17
C GLY A 200 -15.58 -24.49 2.55
N ARG A 201 -14.52 -23.69 2.77
CA ARG A 201 -13.18 -24.20 3.12
C ARG A 201 -13.08 -24.82 4.51
N ARG A 202 -13.79 -24.26 5.50
CA ARG A 202 -13.79 -24.79 6.86
C ARG A 202 -14.45 -26.18 6.92
N GLY A 203 -15.53 -26.38 6.16
CA GLY A 203 -16.17 -27.69 6.02
C GLY A 203 -15.28 -28.75 5.36
N GLU A 204 -14.37 -28.35 4.47
CA GLU A 204 -13.42 -29.27 3.83
C GLU A 204 -12.24 -29.63 4.74
N ARG A 205 -11.69 -28.65 5.48
CA ARG A 205 -10.62 -28.88 6.48
C ARG A 205 -11.07 -29.76 7.64
N GLU A 206 -12.31 -29.62 8.11
CA GLU A 206 -12.87 -30.47 9.17
C GLU A 206 -13.12 -31.91 8.71
N LYS A 207 -13.53 -32.12 7.44
CA LYS A 207 -13.66 -33.46 6.85
C LYS A 207 -12.32 -34.16 6.65
N GLY A 208 -11.27 -33.42 6.28
CA GLY A 208 -9.92 -33.95 6.17
C GLY A 208 -9.34 -34.45 7.50
N ARG A 209 -9.55 -33.68 8.59
CA ARG A 209 -9.08 -34.06 9.94
C ARG A 209 -9.77 -35.30 10.50
N LYS A 210 -11.09 -35.45 10.31
CA LYS A 210 -11.80 -36.67 10.74
C LYS A 210 -11.36 -37.92 9.98
N GLY A 211 -11.00 -37.80 8.70
CA GLY A 211 -10.51 -38.93 7.90
C GLY A 211 -9.10 -39.41 8.27
N GLU A 212 -8.26 -38.55 8.86
CA GLU A 212 -6.93 -38.92 9.36
C GLU A 212 -6.98 -39.53 10.77
N GLU A 213 -7.90 -39.11 11.64
CA GLU A 213 -8.10 -39.74 12.96
C GLU A 213 -8.65 -41.18 12.83
N GLU A 214 -9.62 -41.44 11.94
CA GLU A 214 -10.15 -42.81 11.72
C GLU A 214 -9.12 -43.79 11.12
N LYS A 215 -8.14 -43.30 10.35
CA LYS A 215 -7.08 -44.16 9.80
C LYS A 215 -6.03 -44.54 10.83
N ASN A 216 -5.74 -43.67 11.79
CA ASN A 216 -4.75 -43.96 12.84
C ASN A 216 -5.28 -44.96 13.88
N GLU A 217 -6.57 -44.90 14.24
CA GLU A 217 -7.19 -45.89 15.15
C GLU A 217 -7.30 -47.29 14.51
N ALA A 218 -7.42 -47.40 13.19
CA ALA A 218 -7.43 -48.69 12.50
C ALA A 218 -6.03 -49.35 12.42
N SER A 219 -4.95 -48.58 12.46
CA SER A 219 -3.58 -49.10 12.42
C SER A 219 -3.00 -49.48 13.78
N GLU A 220 -3.56 -48.98 14.89
CA GLU A 220 -3.08 -49.30 16.25
C GLU A 220 -3.64 -50.63 16.77
N ASN A 221 -4.78 -51.10 16.24
CA ASN A 221 -5.41 -52.37 16.62
C ASN A 221 -4.85 -53.63 15.91
N LEU A 222 -3.91 -53.49 14.97
CA LEU A 222 -3.32 -54.61 14.22
C LEU A 222 -1.97 -55.09 14.78
N ASN A 223 -1.37 -54.37 15.73
CA ASN A 223 -0.06 -54.74 16.29
C ASN A 223 -0.11 -55.50 17.62
N GLU A 224 -1.29 -55.70 18.25
CA GLU A 224 -1.39 -56.41 19.53
C GLU A 224 -1.59 -57.94 19.41
N THR A 225 -1.71 -58.50 18.20
CA THR A 225 -2.01 -59.95 18.03
C THR A 225 -0.79 -60.81 17.64
N THR A 226 0.41 -60.25 17.43
CA THR A 226 1.54 -61.02 16.83
C THR A 226 2.65 -61.42 17.82
N ASP A 227 2.51 -61.17 19.13
CA ASP A 227 3.61 -61.44 20.09
C ASP A 227 3.42 -62.71 20.96
N ASN A 228 2.47 -63.60 20.64
CA ASN A 228 2.18 -64.77 21.48
C ASN A 228 2.28 -66.14 20.77
N GLN A 229 3.29 -66.34 19.90
CA GLN A 229 3.57 -67.67 19.34
C GLN A 229 5.06 -68.10 19.29
N GLN A 230 6.00 -67.36 19.87
CA GLN A 230 7.42 -67.74 19.80
C GLN A 230 8.05 -68.03 21.17
N ALA A 231 7.37 -68.85 21.97
CA ALA A 231 7.93 -69.40 23.22
C ALA A 231 7.45 -70.84 23.50
N LYS A 232 7.50 -71.73 22.49
CA LYS A 232 7.32 -73.18 22.67
C LYS A 232 8.07 -73.99 21.61
N SER A 233 9.39 -73.86 21.57
CA SER A 233 10.24 -74.85 20.89
C SER A 233 11.66 -74.69 21.40
N ASP A 234 11.97 -75.23 22.58
CA ASP A 234 13.31 -75.65 22.99
C ASP A 234 13.16 -76.52 24.25
N GLU A 235 12.63 -77.72 24.03
CA GLU A 235 12.79 -78.85 24.94
C GLU A 235 13.18 -80.06 24.09
N LYS A 236 14.49 -80.30 23.98
CA LYS A 236 15.11 -81.62 23.83
C LYS A 236 16.63 -81.56 23.99
#